data_AF-A0A2T9ZFE2-F1
#
_entry.id   AF-A0A2T9ZFE2-F1
#
_cell.length_a   1.000
_cell.length_b   1.000
_cell.length_c   1.000
_cell.angle_alpha   90.00
_cell.angle_beta   90.00
_cell.angle_gamma   90.00
#
_symmetry.space_group_name_H-M   'P 1'
#
loop_
_entity.id
_entity.type
_entity.pdbx_description
1 polymer ?
#
loop_
_entity_poly.entity_id
_entity_poly.type
_entity_poly.pdbx_seq_one_letter_code
_entity_poly.pdbx_strand_id
1 'polypeptide(L)'
;MAHYRRTTINSSSYTPSSFEKKDSPLSNIWENDSRLFSRPYTIRFFNRFHSLSVRSRKDKGEWTKDAVISKYPPEKTVELYDFPTEFETADLNQALEKYQHNKSSMGGYRIKWLSDNRALVVFRKAEILDTVVSGFENNRLLKCRPYVFADSDLVHFNADSNAKKLNYVSQDSSTGNSIQIDLEALKRRYRPDHSLELGDFDRPMETSDLMDLLSPYRQDGHIVRIKWFNKNRAIAWFSDSTLASKAFEHLSSLSSLKVKPYSFLPADVKYFTQDIRISPLDSIDSRNRASFGSSNDIGIIRRNTISGVPPSFSRRPRFSSLKNKKDYNV
;
A
#
# COMPACT_ATOMS: atom_id res chain seq x y z
N MET A 1 -58.24 -1.93 18.94
CA MET A 1 -59.18 -1.76 17.81
C MET A 1 -59.45 -0.28 17.62
N ALA A 2 -58.82 0.32 16.61
CA ALA A 2 -59.12 1.66 16.14
C ALA A 2 -58.93 1.65 14.62
N HIS A 3 -60.05 1.66 13.90
CA HIS A 3 -60.13 1.90 12.46
C HIS A 3 -60.17 3.41 12.19
N TYR A 4 -60.02 3.77 10.90
CA TYR A 4 -60.05 5.08 10.24
C TYR A 4 -58.65 5.56 9.79
N ARG A 5 -58.41 5.99 8.55
CA ARG A 5 -59.26 6.19 7.37
C ARG A 5 -58.33 6.25 6.15
N ARG A 6 -58.75 5.64 5.04
CA ARG A 6 -58.14 5.70 3.71
C ARG A 6 -58.39 7.08 3.10
N THR A 7 -57.38 7.69 2.48
CA THR A 7 -57.54 8.76 1.49
C THR A 7 -56.74 8.42 0.24
N THR A 8 -57.47 8.12 -0.81
CA THR A 8 -57.03 7.96 -2.21
C THR A 8 -57.16 9.30 -2.91
N ILE A 9 -56.10 9.85 -3.53
CA ILE A 9 -56.23 10.93 -4.52
C ILE A 9 -55.20 10.74 -5.65
N ASN A 10 -55.78 10.64 -6.86
CA ASN A 10 -55.35 11.04 -8.20
C ASN A 10 -54.00 10.65 -8.80
N SER A 11 -54.12 9.74 -9.75
CA SER A 11 -53.42 9.69 -11.04
C SER A 11 -53.43 11.03 -11.78
N SER A 12 -52.23 11.52 -12.13
CA SER A 12 -52.02 12.50 -13.21
C SER A 12 -50.96 11.94 -14.15
N SER A 13 -51.39 11.65 -15.37
CA SER A 13 -50.59 11.19 -16.50
C SER A 13 -49.84 12.36 -17.12
N TYR A 14 -48.51 12.35 -17.01
CA TYR A 14 -47.63 13.27 -17.73
C TYR A 14 -47.21 12.66 -19.07
N THR A 15 -47.55 13.34 -20.15
CA THR A 15 -47.08 13.07 -21.52
C THR A 15 -45.71 13.75 -21.74
N PRO A 16 -44.73 13.08 -22.40
CA PRO A 16 -43.47 13.72 -22.72
C PRO A 16 -43.58 14.53 -24.02
N SER A 17 -43.35 15.83 -23.89
CA SER A 17 -43.22 16.82 -24.97
C SER A 17 -41.89 16.62 -25.72
N SER A 18 -42.00 16.59 -27.05
CA SER A 18 -40.95 16.51 -28.05
C SER A 18 -39.99 17.70 -28.02
N PHE A 19 -38.70 17.43 -27.86
CA PHE A 19 -37.63 18.43 -27.99
C PHE A 19 -37.31 18.69 -29.47
N GLU A 20 -37.63 19.89 -29.93
CA GLU A 20 -37.23 20.44 -31.22
C GLU A 20 -35.72 20.72 -31.26
N LYS A 21 -35.04 20.19 -32.28
CA LYS A 21 -33.72 20.65 -32.73
C LYS A 21 -33.88 21.98 -33.45
N LYS A 22 -33.21 23.03 -32.97
CA LYS A 22 -32.94 24.24 -33.75
C LYS A 22 -31.47 24.27 -34.14
N ASP A 23 -31.25 24.26 -35.43
CA ASP A 23 -29.98 24.48 -36.10
C ASP A 23 -29.60 25.97 -36.14
N SER A 24 -28.29 26.18 -36.29
CA SER A 24 -27.61 27.34 -36.91
C SER A 24 -27.17 28.49 -36.00
N PRO A 25 -26.24 29.34 -36.47
CA PRO A 25 -24.91 29.05 -36.99
C PRO A 25 -23.87 29.94 -36.28
N LEU A 26 -22.57 29.77 -36.55
CA LEU A 26 -21.59 30.86 -36.78
C LEU A 26 -20.17 30.32 -36.83
N SER A 27 -19.61 30.41 -38.03
CA SER A 27 -18.20 30.52 -38.36
C SER A 27 -17.45 31.50 -37.45
N ASN A 28 -16.20 31.21 -37.09
CA ASN A 28 -15.05 32.06 -37.42
C ASN A 28 -13.72 31.63 -36.74
N ILE A 29 -12.64 31.94 -37.47
CA ILE A 29 -11.25 32.13 -37.02
C ILE A 29 -10.39 30.87 -36.95
N TRP A 30 -9.99 30.42 -38.14
CA TRP A 30 -8.62 30.02 -38.41
C TRP A 30 -7.97 31.14 -39.23
N GLU A 31 -7.03 31.88 -38.65
CA GLU A 31 -6.01 32.65 -39.38
C GLU A 31 -4.93 33.07 -38.36
N ASN A 32 -3.73 32.51 -38.52
CA ASN A 32 -2.55 33.23 -38.98
C ASN A 32 -2.07 34.31 -38.02
N ASP A 33 -1.05 33.97 -37.22
CA ASP A 33 -0.02 34.97 -36.97
C ASP A 33 1.37 34.33 -36.90
N SER A 34 2.12 34.57 -37.97
CA SER A 34 3.52 34.19 -38.13
C SER A 34 4.34 35.47 -38.17
N ARG A 35 5.32 35.57 -37.27
CA ARG A 35 6.41 36.56 -37.20
C ARG A 35 5.91 37.87 -36.56
N LEU A 36 6.54 38.35 -35.49
CA LEU A 36 7.86 38.98 -35.54
C LEU A 36 8.56 39.06 -34.15
N PHE A 37 9.88 39.22 -34.23
CA PHE A 37 10.84 39.72 -33.22
C PHE A 37 11.63 38.71 -32.36
N SER A 38 12.68 38.20 -33.01
CA SER A 38 14.06 38.07 -32.52
C SER A 38 14.36 38.73 -31.17
N ARG A 39 14.77 37.90 -30.20
CA ARG A 39 15.70 38.33 -29.14
C ARG A 39 16.83 37.31 -29.00
N PRO A 40 18.08 37.76 -28.89
CA PRO A 40 19.25 36.90 -28.96
C PRO A 40 19.39 36.03 -27.70
N TYR A 41 19.72 34.76 -27.95
CA TYR A 41 20.14 33.77 -26.98
C TYR A 41 21.44 34.23 -26.31
N THR A 42 21.38 34.56 -25.02
CA THR A 42 22.54 34.40 -24.13
C THR A 42 22.26 33.26 -23.16
N ILE A 43 22.75 32.09 -23.58
CA ILE A 43 22.91 30.86 -22.83
C ILE A 43 23.79 31.17 -21.60
N ARG A 44 23.18 31.56 -20.48
CA ARG A 44 23.82 31.52 -19.15
C ARG A 44 23.60 30.13 -18.54
N PHE A 45 24.33 29.14 -19.05
CA PHE A 45 24.35 27.76 -18.53
C PHE A 45 25.48 27.51 -17.52
N PHE A 46 25.80 28.49 -16.66
CA PHE A 46 26.76 28.30 -15.58
C PHE A 46 26.24 28.90 -14.28
N ASN A 47 25.17 28.34 -13.72
CA ASN A 47 24.80 28.60 -12.32
C ASN A 47 23.95 27.50 -11.65
N ARG A 48 24.09 26.23 -12.07
CA ARG A 48 23.31 25.11 -11.48
C ARG A 48 24.18 23.99 -10.88
N PHE A 49 25.38 24.32 -10.42
CA PHE A 49 26.19 23.43 -9.59
C PHE A 49 26.78 24.18 -8.38
N HIS A 50 25.89 24.77 -7.58
CA HIS A 50 26.23 25.15 -6.22
C HIS A 50 25.30 24.42 -5.26
N SER A 51 25.91 23.51 -4.48
CA SER A 51 25.42 22.77 -3.31
C SER A 51 25.26 21.25 -3.45
N LEU A 52 26.26 20.57 -4.03
CA LEU A 52 26.73 19.30 -3.46
C LEU A 52 27.85 19.56 -2.42
N SER A 53 27.74 20.68 -1.70
CA SER A 53 28.47 20.78 -0.45
C SER A 53 27.89 19.71 0.46
N VAL A 54 28.73 18.73 0.78
CA VAL A 54 28.74 17.93 1.99
C VAL A 54 28.77 18.89 3.20
N ARG A 55 27.76 19.76 3.30
CA ARG A 55 27.50 20.57 4.46
C ARG A 55 26.92 19.58 5.44
N SER A 56 27.78 19.20 6.37
CA SER A 56 27.44 18.87 7.75
C SER A 56 26.08 18.18 7.82
N ARG A 57 26.10 16.85 7.90
CA ARG A 57 25.04 16.13 8.61
C ARG A 57 24.98 16.80 9.98
N LYS A 58 24.24 17.91 10.11
CA LYS A 58 23.85 18.46 11.39
C LYS A 58 23.26 17.24 12.06
N ASP A 59 23.90 16.80 13.13
CA ASP A 59 23.31 15.88 14.07
C ASP A 59 21.85 16.29 14.15
N LYS A 60 20.97 15.40 13.66
CA LYS A 60 19.55 15.65 13.74
C LYS A 60 19.31 15.75 15.23
N GLY A 61 19.24 16.99 15.73
CA GLY A 61 19.00 17.26 17.14
C GLY A 61 17.79 16.45 17.56
N GLU A 62 17.78 16.06 18.83
CA GLU A 62 16.65 15.36 19.41
C GLU A 62 15.37 16.13 19.07
N TRP A 63 14.37 15.41 18.59
CA TRP A 63 13.06 15.95 18.29
C TRP A 63 12.54 16.65 19.55
N THR A 64 12.18 17.92 19.38
CA THR A 64 11.46 18.70 20.39
C THR A 64 9.96 18.63 20.11
N LYS A 65 9.16 18.93 21.13
CA LYS A 65 7.70 19.04 21.01
C LYS A 65 7.28 19.94 19.86
N ASP A 66 7.85 21.13 19.77
CA ASP A 66 7.51 22.11 18.73
C ASP A 66 7.89 21.61 17.33
N ALA A 67 9.01 20.88 17.20
CA ALA A 67 9.41 20.29 15.93
C ALA A 67 8.45 19.17 15.48
N VAL A 68 7.97 18.36 16.42
CA VAL A 68 6.97 17.32 16.14
C VAL A 68 5.65 17.97 15.73
N ILE A 69 5.11 18.90 16.52
CA ILE A 69 3.84 19.58 16.21
C ILE A 69 3.93 20.33 14.88
N SER A 70 5.05 21.02 14.61
CA SER A 70 5.26 21.72 13.35
C SER A 70 5.24 20.78 12.14
N LYS A 71 5.81 19.58 12.28
CA LYS A 71 5.87 18.59 11.20
C LYS A 71 4.60 17.74 11.06
N TYR A 72 3.91 17.49 12.17
CA TYR A 72 2.71 16.67 12.31
C TYR A 72 1.60 17.53 12.94
N PRO A 73 1.09 18.55 12.23
CA PRO A 73 0.10 19.47 12.78
C PRO A 73 -1.20 18.72 13.12
N PRO A 74 -1.76 18.88 14.34
CA PRO A 74 -2.98 18.21 14.78
C PRO A 74 -4.16 18.38 13.82
N GLU A 75 -4.26 19.54 13.16
CA GLU A 75 -5.36 19.88 12.25
C GLU A 75 -5.34 19.10 10.94
N LYS A 76 -4.23 18.40 10.64
CA LYS A 76 -4.06 17.59 9.41
C LYS A 76 -3.62 16.16 9.69
N THR A 77 -3.48 15.79 10.96
CA THR A 77 -2.88 14.52 11.35
C THR A 77 -3.89 13.71 12.14
N VAL A 78 -4.09 12.46 11.72
CA VAL A 78 -4.78 11.46 12.53
C VAL A 78 -3.78 10.45 13.06
N GLU A 79 -4.12 9.88 14.21
CA GLU A 79 -3.45 8.72 14.77
C GLU A 79 -4.28 7.48 14.44
N LEU A 80 -3.65 6.52 13.78
CA LEU A 80 -4.13 5.14 13.68
C LEU A 80 -3.52 4.34 14.82
N TYR A 81 -4.34 3.57 15.53
CA TYR A 81 -3.92 2.83 16.72
C TYR A 81 -4.70 1.53 16.88
N ASP A 82 -4.20 0.66 17.77
CA ASP A 82 -4.85 -0.60 18.17
C ASP A 82 -5.08 -1.56 17.00
N PHE A 83 -4.15 -1.55 16.02
CA PHE A 83 -4.15 -2.51 14.93
C PHE A 83 -3.12 -3.63 15.17
N PRO A 84 -3.31 -4.82 14.56
CA PRO A 84 -2.41 -5.95 14.74
C PRO A 84 -0.95 -5.60 14.44
N THR A 85 -0.02 -6.07 15.27
CA THR A 85 1.43 -5.79 15.14
C THR A 85 2.04 -6.30 13.84
N GLU A 86 1.34 -7.20 13.15
CA GLU A 86 1.75 -7.75 11.86
C GLU A 86 1.48 -6.78 10.70
N PHE A 87 0.71 -5.71 10.93
CA PHE A 87 0.35 -4.73 9.91
C PHE A 87 1.58 -4.06 9.31
N GLU A 88 1.51 -3.84 8.01
CA GLU A 88 2.52 -3.14 7.23
C GLU A 88 1.95 -1.86 6.65
N THR A 89 2.84 -1.03 6.11
CA THR A 89 2.45 0.22 5.44
C THR A 89 1.47 -0.04 4.28
N ALA A 90 1.56 -1.20 3.61
CA ALA A 90 0.62 -1.60 2.55
C ALA A 90 -0.81 -1.77 3.06
N ASP A 91 -0.98 -2.31 4.27
CA ASP A 91 -2.29 -2.55 4.88
C ASP A 91 -2.94 -1.24 5.30
N LEU A 92 -2.17 -0.35 5.93
CA LEU A 92 -2.64 1.00 6.26
C LEU A 92 -3.02 1.75 4.97
N ASN A 93 -2.26 1.58 3.89
CA ASN A 93 -2.61 2.16 2.59
C ASN A 93 -3.89 1.58 1.98
N GLN A 94 -4.16 0.29 2.20
CA GLN A 94 -5.41 -0.34 1.77
C GLN A 94 -6.59 0.20 2.60
N ALA A 95 -6.43 0.33 3.91
CA ALA A 95 -7.45 0.91 4.78
C ALA A 95 -7.75 2.38 4.42
N LEU A 96 -6.71 3.13 4.03
CA LEU A 96 -6.78 4.53 3.63
C LEU A 96 -7.03 4.73 2.13
N GLU A 97 -7.35 3.67 1.38
CA GLU A 97 -7.38 3.69 -0.08
C GLU A 97 -8.31 4.78 -0.64
N LYS A 98 -9.47 5.00 0.01
CA LYS A 98 -10.45 6.04 -0.35
C LYS A 98 -9.88 7.47 -0.28
N TYR A 99 -8.83 7.67 0.51
CA TYR A 99 -8.20 8.96 0.76
C TYR A 99 -6.89 9.13 -0.01
N GLN A 100 -6.54 8.20 -0.92
CA GLN A 100 -5.38 8.34 -1.78
C GLN A 100 -5.54 9.49 -2.79
N HIS A 101 -4.40 10.04 -3.23
CA HIS A 101 -4.37 11.23 -4.08
C HIS A 101 -5.11 11.08 -5.42
N ASN A 102 -5.15 9.87 -5.97
CA ASN A 102 -5.83 9.54 -7.23
C ASN A 102 -7.34 9.24 -7.04
N LYS A 103 -7.79 8.98 -5.82
CA LYS A 103 -9.19 8.60 -5.52
C LYS A 103 -10.02 9.73 -4.92
N SER A 104 -9.36 10.73 -4.32
CA SER A 104 -10.01 11.90 -3.73
C SER A 104 -9.27 13.18 -4.13
N SER A 105 -10.01 14.18 -4.60
CA SER A 105 -9.50 15.53 -4.91
C SER A 105 -8.93 16.25 -3.67
N MET A 106 -9.31 15.78 -2.49
CA MET A 106 -8.80 16.26 -1.20
C MET A 106 -7.78 15.31 -0.58
N GLY A 107 -7.53 14.17 -1.24
CA GLY A 107 -6.70 13.08 -0.76
C GLY A 107 -5.21 13.30 -0.91
N GLY A 108 -4.48 12.28 -0.50
CA GLY A 108 -3.04 12.26 -0.39
C GLY A 108 -2.60 12.43 1.07
N TYR A 109 -1.77 11.50 1.52
CA TYR A 109 -1.29 11.46 2.89
C TYR A 109 0.13 10.89 2.96
N ARG A 110 0.76 11.04 4.12
CA ARG A 110 2.03 10.40 4.47
C ARG A 110 1.88 9.65 5.79
N ILE A 111 2.44 8.45 5.87
CA ILE A 111 2.40 7.62 7.07
C ILE A 111 3.75 7.72 7.79
N LYS A 112 3.73 7.95 9.10
CA LYS A 112 4.89 7.84 10.00
C LYS A 112 4.54 6.87 11.12
N TRP A 113 5.28 5.77 11.18
CA TRP A 113 5.19 4.81 12.28
C TRP A 113 5.74 5.40 13.58
N LEU A 114 5.02 5.16 14.68
CA LEU A 114 5.47 5.44 16.05
C LEU A 114 5.85 4.13 16.77
N SER A 115 4.98 3.12 16.70
CA SER A 115 5.18 1.76 17.21
C SER A 115 4.51 0.74 16.28
N ASP A 116 4.70 -0.55 16.52
CA ASP A 116 4.15 -1.63 15.68
C ASP A 116 2.61 -1.63 15.60
N ASN A 117 1.94 -0.93 16.50
CA ASN A 117 0.48 -0.80 16.59
C ASN A 117 -0.01 0.67 16.58
N ARG A 118 0.87 1.63 16.29
CA ARG A 118 0.52 3.07 16.19
C ARG A 118 1.24 3.75 15.03
N ALA A 119 0.48 4.51 14.25
CA ALA A 119 1.01 5.31 13.15
C ALA A 119 0.30 6.66 13.02
N LEU A 120 1.05 7.68 12.63
CA LEU A 120 0.52 8.99 12.27
C LEU A 120 0.29 9.07 10.77
N VAL A 121 -0.85 9.61 10.37
CA VAL A 121 -1.22 9.85 8.98
C VAL A 121 -1.44 11.34 8.79
N VAL A 122 -0.52 11.97 8.07
CA VAL A 122 -0.57 13.41 7.77
C VAL A 122 -1.20 13.61 6.41
N PHE A 123 -2.39 14.20 6.39
CA PHE A 123 -3.11 14.52 5.16
C PHE A 123 -2.64 15.84 4.54
N ARG A 124 -2.81 15.95 3.22
CA ARG A 124 -2.48 17.17 2.48
C ARG A 124 -3.41 18.34 2.85
N LYS A 125 -4.69 18.08 3.12
CA LYS A 125 -5.72 19.06 3.45
C LYS A 125 -6.33 18.72 4.81
N ALA A 126 -6.69 19.75 5.60
CA ALA A 126 -7.25 19.60 6.94
C ALA A 126 -8.71 19.10 6.92
N GLU A 127 -9.49 19.55 5.93
CA GLU A 127 -10.92 19.26 5.79
C GLU A 127 -11.29 17.77 5.70
N ILE A 128 -10.31 16.89 5.43
CA ILE A 128 -10.55 15.44 5.31
C ILE A 128 -10.59 14.75 6.67
N LEU A 129 -10.14 15.41 7.75
CA LEU A 129 -9.85 14.79 9.03
C LEU A 129 -11.10 14.17 9.66
N ASP A 130 -12.19 14.92 9.74
CA ASP A 130 -13.48 14.43 10.29
C ASP A 130 -14.05 13.27 9.44
N THR A 131 -13.92 13.38 8.12
CA THR A 131 -14.39 12.33 7.19
C THR A 131 -13.60 11.03 7.36
N VAL A 132 -12.31 11.14 7.69
CA VAL A 132 -11.46 9.97 7.98
C VAL A 132 -11.85 9.38 9.31
N VAL A 133 -11.93 10.17 10.38
CA VAL A 133 -12.26 9.69 11.72
C VAL A 133 -13.61 8.95 11.71
N SER A 134 -14.66 9.55 11.15
CA SER A 134 -15.97 8.90 11.05
C SER A 134 -15.98 7.68 10.13
N GLY A 135 -15.14 7.67 9.10
CA GLY A 135 -14.99 6.51 8.21
C GLY A 135 -14.40 5.27 8.89
N PHE A 136 -13.69 5.46 10.01
CA PHE A 136 -13.03 4.40 10.78
C PHE A 136 -13.79 3.96 12.04
N GLU A 137 -14.90 4.61 12.41
CA GLU A 137 -15.69 4.26 13.61
C GLU A 137 -16.13 2.80 13.64
N ASN A 138 -16.44 2.21 12.48
CA ASN A 138 -16.90 0.83 12.35
C ASN A 138 -15.78 -0.17 11.97
N ASN A 139 -14.53 0.29 11.90
CA ASN A 139 -13.42 -0.60 11.54
C ASN A 139 -13.01 -1.45 12.75
N ARG A 140 -13.06 -2.78 12.57
CA ARG A 140 -12.75 -3.73 13.65
C ARG A 140 -11.25 -3.95 13.87
N LEU A 141 -10.43 -3.69 12.86
CA LEU A 141 -9.00 -4.03 12.89
C LEU A 141 -8.11 -2.84 13.20
N LEU A 142 -8.61 -1.62 13.06
CA LEU A 142 -7.83 -0.43 13.39
C LEU A 142 -8.75 0.68 13.84
N LYS A 143 -8.30 1.43 14.84
CA LYS A 143 -8.99 2.62 15.33
C LYS A 143 -8.31 3.88 14.81
N CYS A 144 -9.07 4.95 14.72
CA CYS A 144 -8.61 6.25 14.23
C CYS A 144 -9.07 7.36 15.19
N ARG A 145 -8.22 8.35 15.45
CA ARG A 145 -8.58 9.57 16.18
C ARG A 145 -7.76 10.77 15.70
N PRO A 146 -8.22 12.02 15.91
CA PRO A 146 -7.39 13.20 15.70
C PRO A 146 -6.09 13.10 16.51
N TYR A 147 -4.96 13.47 15.91
CA TYR A 147 -3.68 13.40 16.61
C TYR A 147 -3.59 14.51 17.66
N VAL A 148 -3.27 14.12 18.89
CA VAL A 148 -2.91 15.03 19.97
C VAL A 148 -1.53 14.63 20.45
N PHE A 149 -0.60 15.58 20.39
CA PHE A 149 0.77 15.35 20.83
C PHE A 149 0.81 14.98 22.31
N ALA A 150 1.54 13.90 22.63
CA ALA A 150 1.87 13.52 24.00
C ALA A 150 3.39 13.51 24.19
N ASP A 151 3.89 13.91 25.36
CA ASP A 151 5.33 13.93 25.63
C ASP A 151 5.99 12.54 25.49
N SER A 152 5.21 11.47 25.72
CA SER A 152 5.64 10.09 25.47
C SER A 152 5.98 9.81 24.00
N ASP A 153 5.41 10.55 23.04
CA ASP A 153 5.70 10.38 21.62
C ASP A 153 7.15 10.74 21.28
N LEU A 154 7.80 11.63 22.06
CA LEU A 154 9.20 12.01 21.85
C LEU A 154 10.14 10.81 21.92
N VAL A 155 9.81 9.80 22.74
CA VAL A 155 10.59 8.56 22.82
C VAL A 155 10.61 7.85 21.47
N HIS A 156 9.48 7.80 20.77
CA HIS A 156 9.36 7.17 19.46
C HIS A 156 10.07 7.99 18.36
N PHE A 157 9.97 9.32 18.40
CA PHE A 157 10.66 10.18 17.44
C PHE A 157 12.18 10.17 17.61
N ASN A 158 12.67 9.98 18.83
CA ASN A 158 14.10 9.91 19.17
C ASN A 158 14.66 8.49 19.27
N ALA A 159 13.85 7.45 19.03
CA ALA A 159 14.32 6.07 19.02
C ALA A 159 15.43 5.87 17.97
N ASP A 160 15.28 6.46 16.77
CA ASP A 160 16.26 6.38 15.68
C ASP A 160 17.61 7.04 16.03
N SER A 161 17.60 8.15 16.77
CA SER A 161 18.83 8.82 17.21
C SER A 161 19.51 8.02 18.33
N ASN A 162 18.74 7.42 19.23
CA ASN A 162 19.26 6.63 20.33
C ASN A 162 19.87 5.30 19.87
N ALA A 163 19.22 4.59 18.94
CA ALA A 163 19.75 3.34 18.37
C ALA A 163 21.10 3.56 17.66
N LYS A 164 21.27 4.69 16.99
CA LYS A 164 22.55 5.06 16.35
C LYS A 164 23.65 5.39 17.34
N LYS A 165 23.32 6.05 18.46
CA LYS A 165 24.28 6.35 19.53
C LYS A 165 24.83 5.06 20.17
N LEU A 166 23.99 4.06 20.39
CA LEU A 166 24.39 2.76 20.96
C LEU A 166 25.27 1.93 20.02
N ASN A 167 24.97 1.90 18.72
CA ASN A 167 25.75 1.12 17.76
C ASN A 167 27.16 1.68 17.49
N TYR A 168 27.40 2.96 17.79
CA TYR A 168 28.74 3.56 17.62
C TYR A 168 29.71 3.16 18.75
N VAL A 169 29.21 2.80 19.93
CA VAL A 169 30.05 2.43 21.09
C VAL A 169 30.52 0.97 21.02
N SER A 170 29.89 0.12 20.22
CA SER A 170 30.12 -1.34 20.21
C SER A 170 30.95 -1.86 19.02
N GLN A 171 31.68 -1.00 18.29
CA GLN A 171 32.34 -1.37 17.02
C GLN A 171 33.74 -2.02 17.12
N ASP A 172 34.20 -2.44 18.30
CA ASP A 172 35.58 -2.95 18.48
C ASP A 172 35.75 -4.47 18.67
N SER A 173 34.78 -5.31 18.27
CA SER A 173 35.05 -6.76 18.20
C SER A 173 34.49 -7.44 16.96
N SER A 174 35.43 -8.01 16.22
CA SER A 174 35.28 -8.78 14.99
C SER A 174 34.50 -10.08 15.20
N THR A 175 33.23 -10.08 14.85
CA THR A 175 32.56 -11.28 14.31
C THR A 175 31.48 -10.81 13.36
N GLY A 176 31.44 -11.35 12.14
CA GLY A 176 30.53 -10.90 11.10
C GLY A 176 29.10 -10.87 11.60
N ASN A 177 28.47 -9.69 11.57
CA ASN A 177 27.04 -9.49 11.77
C ASN A 177 26.28 -10.14 10.60
N SER A 178 26.29 -11.47 10.53
CA SER A 178 25.23 -12.20 9.86
C SER A 178 23.95 -11.75 10.56
N ILE A 179 23.07 -11.08 9.83
CA ILE A 179 21.71 -10.76 10.25
C ILE A 179 21.21 -12.00 11.01
N GLN A 180 21.13 -11.91 12.33
CA GLN A 180 20.66 -13.02 13.14
C GLN A 180 19.15 -13.03 12.91
N ILE A 181 18.77 -13.68 11.82
CA ILE A 181 17.39 -13.81 11.41
C ILE A 181 16.69 -14.48 12.57
N ASP A 182 15.77 -13.76 13.22
CA ASP A 182 14.97 -14.32 14.28
C ASP A 182 13.99 -15.33 13.66
N LEU A 183 14.45 -16.58 13.63
CA LEU A 183 13.69 -17.71 13.12
C LEU A 183 12.42 -17.91 13.94
N GLU A 184 12.42 -17.55 15.23
CA GLU A 184 11.22 -17.64 16.06
C GLU A 184 10.19 -16.60 15.66
N ALA A 185 10.60 -15.36 15.38
CA ALA A 185 9.70 -14.33 14.89
C ALA A 185 9.02 -14.75 13.57
N LEU A 186 9.79 -15.32 12.62
CA LEU A 186 9.21 -15.83 11.36
C LEU A 186 8.25 -17.00 11.60
N LYS A 187 8.60 -17.96 12.45
CA LYS A 187 7.71 -19.07 12.81
C LYS A 187 6.42 -18.59 13.49
N ARG A 188 6.51 -17.57 14.35
CA ARG A 188 5.35 -16.95 15.00
C ARG A 188 4.48 -16.17 14.02
N ARG A 189 5.06 -15.62 12.94
CA ARG A 189 4.31 -14.90 11.90
C ARG A 189 3.61 -15.85 10.93
N TYR A 190 4.31 -16.88 10.45
CA TYR A 190 3.83 -17.83 9.45
C TYR A 190 3.37 -19.15 10.07
N ARG A 191 2.37 -19.06 10.94
CA ARG A 191 1.79 -20.23 11.61
C ARG A 191 0.88 -21.01 10.66
N PRO A 192 0.75 -22.35 10.82
CA PRO A 192 -0.09 -23.18 9.95
C PRO A 192 -1.58 -22.86 9.99
N ASP A 193 -2.06 -22.28 11.09
CA ASP A 193 -3.45 -21.84 11.26
C ASP A 193 -3.77 -20.52 10.54
N HIS A 194 -2.76 -19.72 10.21
CA HIS A 194 -2.90 -18.43 9.51
C HIS A 194 -2.32 -18.45 8.09
N SER A 195 -1.60 -19.50 7.71
CA SER A 195 -0.83 -19.54 6.46
C SER A 195 -1.17 -20.79 5.66
N LEU A 196 -1.51 -20.61 4.38
CA LEU A 196 -1.76 -21.70 3.44
C LEU A 196 -0.67 -21.71 2.37
N GLU A 197 -0.11 -22.88 2.10
CA GLU A 197 0.76 -23.12 0.95
C GLU A 197 -0.13 -23.43 -0.26
N LEU A 198 0.03 -22.63 -1.31
CA LEU A 198 -0.65 -22.77 -2.60
C LEU A 198 0.38 -23.27 -3.62
N GLY A 199 0.11 -24.36 -4.30
CA GLY A 199 1.04 -24.91 -5.29
C GLY A 199 0.40 -25.77 -6.36
N ASP A 200 1.26 -26.33 -7.21
CA ASP A 200 0.88 -27.16 -8.36
C ASP A 200 -0.15 -26.48 -9.28
N PHE A 201 0.07 -25.19 -9.58
CA PHE A 201 -0.80 -24.43 -10.47
C PHE A 201 -0.82 -25.03 -11.87
N ASP A 202 -2.01 -25.33 -12.41
CA ASP A 202 -2.19 -25.84 -13.79
C ASP A 202 -1.64 -24.90 -14.87
N ARG A 203 -1.49 -23.62 -14.54
CA ARG A 203 -0.95 -22.59 -15.40
C ARG A 203 -0.14 -21.57 -14.59
N PRO A 204 0.77 -20.81 -15.22
CA PRO A 204 1.42 -19.70 -14.55
C PRO A 204 0.38 -18.74 -13.98
N MET A 205 0.43 -18.51 -12.67
CA MET A 205 -0.44 -17.56 -11.97
C MET A 205 0.33 -16.31 -11.60
N GLU A 206 -0.35 -15.17 -11.65
CA GLU A 206 0.15 -13.90 -11.14
C GLU A 206 -0.43 -13.60 -9.75
N THR A 207 0.17 -12.64 -9.04
CA THR A 207 -0.34 -12.18 -7.75
C THR A 207 -1.79 -11.69 -7.85
N SER A 208 -2.18 -11.06 -8.96
CA SER A 208 -3.56 -10.63 -9.20
C SER A 208 -4.53 -11.81 -9.29
N ASP A 209 -4.16 -12.90 -9.96
CA ASP A 209 -5.02 -14.09 -10.07
C ASP A 209 -5.29 -14.70 -8.69
N LEU A 210 -4.24 -14.82 -7.87
CA LEU A 210 -4.36 -15.32 -6.50
C LEU A 210 -5.13 -14.35 -5.60
N MET A 211 -4.96 -13.03 -5.79
CA MET A 211 -5.74 -12.03 -5.06
C MET A 211 -7.22 -12.08 -5.42
N ASP A 212 -7.55 -12.29 -6.69
CA ASP A 212 -8.94 -12.43 -7.15
C ASP A 212 -9.56 -13.71 -6.56
N LEU A 213 -8.81 -14.82 -6.57
CA LEU A 213 -9.22 -16.08 -5.96
C LEU A 213 -9.46 -15.95 -4.45
N LEU A 214 -8.63 -15.17 -3.75
CA LEU A 214 -8.70 -14.94 -2.31
C LEU A 214 -9.55 -13.73 -1.91
N SER A 215 -10.11 -13.00 -2.88
CA SER A 215 -10.91 -11.79 -2.64
C SER A 215 -12.11 -12.00 -1.70
N PRO A 216 -12.80 -13.16 -1.66
CA PRO A 216 -13.89 -13.38 -0.71
C PRO A 216 -13.44 -13.33 0.76
N TYR A 217 -12.15 -13.56 1.04
CA TYR A 217 -11.58 -13.58 2.39
C TYR A 217 -10.95 -12.24 2.80
N ARG A 218 -11.02 -11.22 1.95
CA ARG A 218 -10.53 -9.85 2.26
C ARG A 218 -11.65 -8.92 2.75
N GLN A 219 -12.73 -9.48 3.25
CA GLN A 219 -13.89 -8.73 3.75
C GLN A 219 -13.62 -8.22 5.17
N ASP A 220 -14.39 -7.21 5.60
CA ASP A 220 -14.36 -6.68 6.98
C ASP A 220 -12.99 -6.19 7.48
N GLY A 221 -12.14 -5.77 6.54
CA GLY A 221 -10.78 -5.27 6.81
C GLY A 221 -9.73 -6.37 6.88
N HIS A 222 -10.12 -7.65 6.87
CA HIS A 222 -9.18 -8.76 6.95
C HIS A 222 -8.18 -8.74 5.79
N ILE A 223 -6.96 -9.12 6.11
CA ILE A 223 -5.81 -8.98 5.23
C ILE A 223 -5.38 -10.34 4.75
N VAL A 224 -5.21 -10.44 3.44
CA VAL A 224 -4.61 -11.61 2.81
C VAL A 224 -3.37 -11.14 2.05
N ARG A 225 -2.23 -11.72 2.39
CA ARG A 225 -0.95 -11.42 1.75
C ARG A 225 -0.42 -12.63 1.03
N ILE A 226 0.13 -12.40 -0.16
CA ILE A 226 0.69 -13.46 -0.99
C ILE A 226 2.20 -13.29 -1.05
N LYS A 227 2.91 -14.38 -0.76
CA LYS A 227 4.36 -14.44 -0.86
C LYS A 227 4.78 -15.59 -1.76
N TRP A 228 5.52 -15.27 -2.82
CA TRP A 228 5.98 -16.24 -3.80
C TRP A 228 7.31 -16.90 -3.37
N PHE A 229 7.37 -18.22 -3.49
CA PHE A 229 8.61 -19.00 -3.35
C PHE A 229 9.26 -19.26 -4.70
N ASN A 230 8.42 -19.66 -5.66
CA ASN A 230 8.80 -19.91 -7.04
C ASN A 230 7.54 -19.80 -7.91
N LYS A 231 7.64 -20.03 -9.22
CA LYS A 231 6.52 -19.89 -10.16
C LYS A 231 5.33 -20.82 -9.86
N ASN A 232 5.56 -21.93 -9.16
CA ASN A 232 4.58 -22.97 -8.87
C ASN A 232 4.25 -23.10 -7.37
N ARG A 233 4.69 -22.14 -6.54
CA ARG A 233 4.47 -22.18 -5.08
C ARG A 233 4.40 -20.78 -4.48
N ALA A 234 3.32 -20.52 -3.76
CA ALA A 234 3.09 -19.30 -3.00
C ALA A 234 2.56 -19.64 -1.58
N ILE A 235 2.67 -18.67 -0.68
CA ILE A 235 1.97 -18.69 0.60
C ILE A 235 0.90 -17.60 0.57
N ALA A 236 -0.30 -17.94 0.98
CA ALA A 236 -1.32 -16.99 1.40
C ALA A 236 -1.33 -16.90 2.93
N TRP A 237 -0.98 -15.74 3.47
CA TRP A 237 -1.07 -15.43 4.89
C TRP A 237 -2.35 -14.63 5.16
N PHE A 238 -3.08 -15.00 6.19
CA PHE A 238 -4.34 -14.41 6.59
C PHE A 238 -4.18 -13.74 7.95
N SER A 239 -4.79 -12.57 8.13
CA SER A 239 -4.87 -11.90 9.44
C SER A 239 -5.75 -12.64 10.46
N ASP A 240 -6.58 -13.58 10.01
CA ASP A 240 -7.52 -14.33 10.85
C ASP A 240 -7.49 -15.83 10.51
N SER A 241 -7.21 -16.66 11.52
CA SER A 241 -7.17 -18.12 11.40
C SER A 241 -8.49 -18.76 10.96
N THR A 242 -9.63 -18.15 11.31
CA THR A 242 -10.95 -18.68 10.92
C THR A 242 -11.18 -18.53 9.42
N LEU A 243 -10.69 -17.43 8.83
CA LEU A 243 -10.73 -17.21 7.39
C LEU A 243 -9.75 -18.11 6.65
N ALA A 244 -8.56 -18.34 7.19
CA ALA A 244 -7.62 -19.31 6.64
C ALA A 244 -8.23 -20.71 6.59
N SER A 245 -8.93 -21.14 7.65
CA SER A 245 -9.62 -22.44 7.69
C SER A 245 -10.73 -22.54 6.64
N LYS A 246 -11.58 -21.50 6.53
CA LYS A 246 -12.62 -21.44 5.47
C LYS A 246 -12.03 -21.41 4.07
N ALA A 247 -10.91 -20.70 3.87
CA ALA A 247 -10.20 -20.66 2.60
C ALA A 247 -9.60 -22.03 2.26
N PHE A 248 -9.05 -22.73 3.24
CA PHE A 248 -8.52 -24.07 3.07
C PHE A 248 -9.60 -25.05 2.58
N GLU A 249 -10.76 -25.09 3.25
CA GLU A 249 -11.86 -25.99 2.86
C GLU A 249 -12.36 -25.70 1.43
N HIS A 250 -12.58 -24.42 1.11
CA HIS A 250 -13.06 -24.03 -0.21
C HIS A 250 -12.02 -24.32 -1.30
N LEU A 251 -10.77 -23.94 -1.10
CA LEU A 251 -9.74 -24.10 -2.12
C LEU A 251 -9.29 -25.55 -2.29
N SER A 252 -9.36 -26.38 -1.24
CA SER A 252 -9.07 -27.82 -1.34
C SER A 252 -10.08 -28.58 -2.19
N SER A 253 -11.26 -28.00 -2.42
CA SER A 253 -12.27 -28.57 -3.34
C SER A 253 -11.94 -28.31 -4.82
N LEU A 254 -11.02 -27.38 -5.12
CA LEU A 254 -10.64 -27.04 -6.48
C LEU A 254 -9.57 -28.03 -6.98
N SER A 255 -9.85 -28.73 -8.08
CA SER A 255 -8.90 -29.70 -8.65
C SER A 255 -7.65 -29.07 -9.26
N SER A 256 -7.69 -27.76 -9.58
CA SER A 256 -6.64 -27.04 -10.27
C SER A 256 -5.56 -26.43 -9.37
N LEU A 257 -5.69 -26.62 -8.05
CA LEU A 257 -4.84 -26.00 -7.06
C LEU A 257 -4.62 -26.94 -5.88
N LYS A 258 -3.35 -27.22 -5.58
CA LYS A 258 -3.00 -27.92 -4.35
C LYS A 258 -2.87 -26.93 -3.22
N VAL A 259 -3.67 -27.11 -2.18
CA VAL A 259 -3.63 -26.30 -0.95
C VAL A 259 -3.32 -27.19 0.24
N LYS A 260 -2.46 -26.71 1.14
CA LYS A 260 -2.21 -27.32 2.45
C LYS A 260 -1.85 -26.24 3.48
N PRO A 261 -2.03 -26.48 4.78
CA PRO A 261 -1.49 -25.61 5.82
C PRO A 261 0.03 -25.45 5.65
N TYR A 262 0.52 -24.22 5.71
CA TYR A 262 1.95 -23.94 5.57
C TYR A 262 2.67 -24.18 6.90
N SER A 263 3.79 -24.92 6.85
CA SER A 263 4.69 -25.09 7.98
C SER A 263 6.05 -24.52 7.62
N PHE A 264 6.54 -23.59 8.43
CA PHE A 264 7.81 -22.91 8.19
C PHE A 264 9.00 -23.86 8.30
N LEU A 265 9.77 -23.98 7.22
CA LEU A 265 11.02 -24.75 7.19
C LEU A 265 12.23 -23.82 7.29
N PRO A 266 13.31 -24.17 8.01
CA PRO A 266 14.53 -23.36 8.04
C PRO A 266 15.11 -23.03 6.65
N ALA A 267 14.93 -23.92 5.67
CA ALA A 267 15.36 -23.69 4.29
C ALA A 267 14.58 -22.56 3.58
N ASP A 268 13.41 -22.20 4.09
CA ASP A 268 12.55 -21.17 3.52
C ASP A 268 13.00 -19.74 3.89
N VAL A 269 13.88 -19.59 4.88
CA VAL A 269 14.42 -18.30 5.36
C VAL A 269 14.89 -17.38 4.23
N LYS A 270 15.50 -17.96 3.19
CA LYS A 270 16.01 -17.22 2.02
C LYS A 270 14.91 -16.41 1.30
N TYR A 271 13.66 -16.84 1.37
CA TYR A 271 12.52 -16.16 0.76
C TYR A 271 11.97 -15.03 1.64
N PHE A 272 12.28 -15.04 2.94
CA PHE A 272 11.82 -14.03 3.91
C PHE A 272 12.82 -12.90 4.16
N THR A 273 13.93 -12.87 3.42
CA THR A 273 14.99 -11.85 3.55
C THR A 273 14.53 -10.41 3.41
N GLN A 274 13.41 -10.16 2.71
CA GLN A 274 12.78 -8.82 2.64
C GLN A 274 11.95 -8.49 3.89
N ASP A 275 11.26 -9.47 4.48
CA ASP A 275 10.39 -9.26 5.64
C ASP A 275 11.20 -9.10 6.92
N ILE A 276 12.40 -9.68 6.95
CA ILE A 276 13.34 -9.57 8.08
C ILE A 276 13.91 -8.14 8.20
N ARG A 277 13.93 -7.37 7.10
CA ARG A 277 14.39 -5.98 7.11
C ARG A 277 13.33 -4.98 7.59
N ILE A 278 12.14 -5.44 7.95
CA ILE A 278 11.03 -4.59 8.43
C ILE A 278 10.90 -4.66 9.97
N SER A 279 11.98 -5.02 10.68
CA SER A 279 12.11 -4.51 12.05
C SER A 279 12.30 -2.98 11.94
N PRO A 280 11.68 -2.14 12.81
CA PRO A 280 11.61 -0.67 12.63
C PRO A 280 12.95 0.09 12.54
N LEU A 281 14.09 -0.60 12.57
CA LEU A 281 15.44 -0.02 12.68
C LEU A 281 16.18 0.21 11.35
N ASP A 282 15.72 -0.31 10.21
CA ASP A 282 16.50 -0.28 8.96
C ASP A 282 15.93 0.60 7.83
N SER A 283 15.17 1.65 8.18
CA SER A 283 14.75 2.67 7.20
C SER A 283 15.88 3.63 6.73
N ILE A 284 17.14 3.25 6.93
CA ILE A 284 18.28 4.13 6.72
C ILE A 284 19.29 3.45 5.78
N ASP A 285 19.37 4.01 4.57
CA ASP A 285 20.52 3.95 3.65
C ASP A 285 20.62 2.84 2.58
N SER A 286 19.54 2.45 1.92
CA SER A 286 19.66 1.76 0.61
C SER A 286 19.93 2.69 -0.59
N ARG A 287 20.23 3.98 -0.37
CA ARG A 287 20.50 4.94 -1.47
C ARG A 287 21.96 5.16 -1.86
N ASN A 288 22.93 4.52 -1.20
CA ASN A 288 24.35 4.72 -1.55
C ASN A 288 25.07 3.39 -1.80
N ARG A 289 24.74 2.69 -2.88
CA ARG A 289 25.74 1.86 -3.58
C ARG A 289 26.29 2.67 -4.74
N ALA A 290 27.21 3.57 -4.43
CA ALA A 290 28.16 4.07 -5.42
C ALA A 290 29.10 2.91 -5.76
N SER A 291 28.91 2.32 -6.93
CA SER A 291 29.80 1.29 -7.47
C SER A 291 30.94 2.01 -8.20
N PHE A 292 32.06 2.22 -7.51
CA PHE A 292 33.36 2.51 -8.14
C PHE A 292 34.32 1.40 -7.73
N GLY A 293 34.86 0.70 -8.73
CA GLY A 293 35.81 -0.39 -8.57
C GLY A 293 36.01 -1.13 -9.89
N SER A 294 36.98 -0.64 -10.65
CA SER A 294 37.43 -1.12 -11.97
C SER A 294 38.04 -2.52 -11.90
N SER A 295 37.62 -3.42 -12.79
CA SER A 295 38.51 -4.37 -13.46
C SER A 295 37.77 -5.01 -14.65
N ASN A 296 38.44 -5.00 -15.80
CA ASN A 296 38.01 -5.63 -17.05
C ASN A 296 37.60 -7.09 -16.80
N ASP A 297 36.30 -7.38 -16.93
CA ASP A 297 35.85 -8.72 -17.27
C ASP A 297 34.50 -8.65 -17.99
N ILE A 298 34.38 -9.49 -19.01
CA ILE A 298 33.31 -9.54 -20.00
C ILE A 298 32.00 -9.92 -19.30
N GLY A 299 31.24 -8.90 -18.92
CA GLY A 299 29.96 -9.01 -18.22
C GLY A 299 28.80 -9.24 -19.19
N ILE A 300 28.26 -10.46 -19.15
CA ILE A 300 26.96 -10.84 -19.72
C ILE A 300 25.88 -9.85 -19.27
N ILE A 301 25.37 -9.07 -20.22
CA ILE A 301 24.29 -8.10 -20.01
C ILE A 301 22.98 -8.88 -19.76
N ARG A 302 22.59 -9.03 -18.49
CA ARG A 302 21.20 -9.37 -18.12
C ARG A 302 20.39 -8.08 -18.03
N ARG A 303 19.80 -7.67 -19.15
CA ARG A 303 18.76 -6.62 -19.22
C ARG A 303 17.49 -7.13 -18.54
N ASN A 304 17.20 -6.61 -17.34
CA ASN A 304 15.84 -6.57 -16.82
C ASN A 304 15.24 -5.19 -17.16
N THR A 305 14.77 -5.04 -18.40
CA THR A 305 13.84 -3.99 -18.80
C THR A 305 12.94 -4.56 -19.91
N ILE A 306 11.70 -4.89 -19.54
CA ILE A 306 10.60 -5.08 -20.48
C ILE A 306 10.05 -3.69 -20.79
N SER A 307 10.29 -3.21 -22.02
CA SER A 307 9.47 -2.19 -22.66
C SER A 307 9.58 -2.39 -24.17
N GLY A 308 8.55 -3.00 -24.76
CA GLY A 308 8.47 -3.25 -26.20
C GLY A 308 7.54 -4.42 -26.50
N VAL A 309 6.23 -4.23 -26.28
CA VAL A 309 5.21 -5.14 -26.84
C VAL A 309 4.78 -4.57 -28.19
N PRO A 310 4.90 -5.33 -29.30
CA PRO A 310 4.32 -4.96 -30.59
C PRO A 310 2.79 -5.16 -30.59
N PRO A 311 2.04 -4.46 -31.46
CA PRO A 311 0.59 -4.35 -31.34
C PRO A 311 -0.11 -5.51 -32.04
N SER A 312 -0.30 -6.65 -31.36
CA SER A 312 -1.29 -7.66 -31.78
C SER A 312 -1.35 -8.85 -30.84
N PHE A 313 -1.91 -8.70 -29.64
CA PHE A 313 -2.51 -9.84 -28.96
C PHE A 313 -3.87 -9.48 -28.37
N SER A 314 -4.86 -10.20 -28.88
CA SER A 314 -6.27 -10.17 -28.53
C SER A 314 -6.49 -10.20 -27.02
N ARG A 315 -7.38 -9.32 -26.55
CA ARG A 315 -7.91 -9.34 -25.17
C ARG A 315 -8.41 -10.76 -24.85
N ARG A 316 -7.83 -11.42 -23.85
CA ARG A 316 -8.35 -12.68 -23.32
C ARG A 316 -9.57 -12.45 -22.42
N PRO A 317 -10.49 -13.43 -22.37
CA PRO A 317 -11.74 -13.32 -21.63
C PRO A 317 -11.48 -13.31 -20.12
N ARG A 318 -12.16 -12.40 -19.43
CA ARG A 318 -12.22 -12.36 -17.97
C ARG A 318 -12.82 -13.66 -17.45
N PHE A 319 -12.36 -14.12 -16.29
CA PHE A 319 -13.06 -15.14 -15.51
C PHE A 319 -14.55 -14.75 -15.41
N SER A 320 -15.43 -15.60 -15.92
CA SER A 320 -16.85 -15.52 -15.63
C SER A 320 -17.01 -15.74 -14.13
N SER A 321 -17.37 -14.70 -13.38
CA SER A 321 -17.75 -14.86 -11.98
C SER A 321 -18.87 -15.91 -11.92
N LEU A 322 -18.61 -17.04 -11.27
CA LEU A 322 -19.62 -18.03 -10.92
C LEU A 322 -20.63 -17.36 -9.98
N LYS A 323 -21.67 -16.75 -10.55
CA LYS A 323 -22.86 -16.35 -9.81
C LYS A 323 -23.60 -17.62 -9.46
N ASN A 324 -23.48 -18.05 -8.21
CA ASN A 324 -24.34 -19.07 -7.63
C ASN A 324 -25.79 -18.58 -7.70
N LYS A 325 -26.54 -19.10 -8.67
CA LYS A 325 -27.99 -18.96 -8.77
C LYS A 325 -28.59 -19.96 -7.78
N LYS A 326 -28.99 -19.48 -6.61
CA LYS A 326 -29.84 -20.26 -5.70
C LYS A 326 -31.27 -20.21 -6.26
N ASP A 327 -31.64 -21.22 -7.03
CA ASP A 327 -33.03 -21.49 -7.32
C ASP A 327 -33.60 -22.24 -6.11
N TYR A 328 -34.41 -21.55 -5.30
CA TYR A 328 -35.31 -22.21 -4.36
C TYR A 328 -36.60 -22.55 -5.10
N ASN A 329 -36.77 -23.84 -5.38
CA ASN A 329 -38.05 -24.47 -5.71
C ASN A 329 -38.03 -25.86 -5.08
N VAL A 330 -38.64 -26.00 -3.89
CA VAL A 330 -39.71 -26.95 -3.52
C VAL A 330 -40.33 -26.42 -2.23
#